data_AF-A0A967HRF8-F1
#
_entry.id   AF-A0A967HRF8-F1
#
_cell.length_a   1.000
_cell.length_b   1.000
_cell.length_c   1.000
_cell.angle_alpha   90.00
_cell.angle_beta   90.00
_cell.angle_gamma   90.00
#
_symmetry.space_group_name_H-M   'P 1'
#
loop_
_entity.id
_entity.type
_entity.pdbx_description
1 polymer ?
#
loop_
_entity_poly.entity_id
_entity_poly.type
_entity_poly.pdbx_seq_one_letter_code
_entity_poly.pdbx_strand_id
1 'polypeptide(L)'
;MESSVRIGRAVLLLAVLALIGVSGCHTNPMGPVPPGSDRAFLDTLQERTFRWFVDYTNPENGLTRDRAPTPSFASVAAVGFALTAWPIG
;
A
#
# COMPACT_ATOMS: atom_id res chain seq x y z
N MET A 1 -4.85 45.60 -37.87
CA MET A 1 -4.90 45.32 -36.41
C MET A 1 -5.57 43.99 -36.09
N GLU A 2 -6.63 43.57 -36.82
CA GLU A 2 -7.34 42.30 -36.55
C GLU A 2 -6.58 41.01 -36.92
N SER A 3 -5.69 41.04 -37.93
CA SER A 3 -4.92 39.87 -38.36
C SER A 3 -3.90 39.41 -37.30
N SER A 4 -3.22 40.35 -36.64
CA SER A 4 -2.25 40.09 -35.58
C SER A 4 -2.88 39.43 -34.34
N VAL A 5 -4.15 39.77 -34.03
CA VAL A 5 -4.91 39.20 -32.91
C VAL A 5 -5.34 37.76 -33.19
N ARG A 6 -5.71 37.44 -34.44
CA ARG A 6 -6.08 36.07 -34.86
C ARG A 6 -4.88 35.14 -34.81
N ILE A 7 -3.70 35.61 -35.22
CA ILE A 7 -2.44 34.85 -35.16
C ILE A 7 -2.06 34.58 -33.69
N GLY A 8 -2.14 35.57 -32.81
CA GLY A 8 -1.85 35.40 -31.38
C GLY A 8 -2.76 34.37 -30.70
N ARG A 9 -4.07 34.38 -31.02
CA ARG A 9 -5.03 33.39 -30.49
C ARG A 9 -4.78 31.99 -31.04
N ALA A 10 -4.43 31.85 -32.32
CA ALA A 10 -4.10 30.55 -32.90
C ALA A 10 -2.84 29.94 -32.28
N VAL A 11 -1.79 30.76 -32.08
CA VAL A 11 -0.55 30.32 -31.42
C VAL A 11 -0.82 29.93 -29.97
N LEU A 12 -1.63 30.70 -29.24
CA LEU A 12 -2.02 30.37 -27.87
C LEU A 12 -2.80 29.06 -27.78
N LEU A 13 -3.77 28.85 -28.69
CA LEU A 13 -4.57 27.61 -28.72
C LEU A 13 -3.72 26.38 -29.05
N LEU A 14 -2.77 26.49 -29.98
CA LEU A 14 -1.85 25.41 -30.32
C LEU A 14 -0.87 25.12 -29.17
N ALA A 15 -0.38 26.14 -28.47
CA ALA A 15 0.48 25.96 -27.30
C ALA A 15 -0.26 25.26 -26.14
N VAL A 16 -1.52 25.61 -25.90
CA VAL A 16 -2.36 24.95 -24.88
C VAL A 16 -2.65 23.49 -25.25
N LEU A 17 -2.93 23.18 -26.52
CA LEU A 17 -3.13 21.81 -26.99
C LEU A 17 -1.86 20.96 -26.85
N ALA A 18 -0.69 21.53 -27.10
CA ALA A 18 0.60 20.84 -26.94
C ALA A 18 0.90 20.50 -25.47
N LEU A 19 0.54 21.39 -24.53
CA LEU A 19 0.71 21.17 -23.09
C LEU A 19 -0.20 20.05 -22.54
N ILE A 20 -1.39 19.86 -23.13
CA ILE A 20 -2.32 18.78 -22.73
C ILE A 20 -1.84 17.42 -23.24
N GLY A 21 -1.16 17.36 -24.40
CA GLY A 21 -0.69 16.11 -25.02
C GLY A 21 0.45 15.40 -24.28
N VAL A 22 1.20 16.09 -23.42
CA VAL A 22 2.38 15.51 -22.74
C VAL A 22 2.01 14.72 -21.47
N SER A 23 0.81 14.89 -20.92
CA SER A 23 0.37 14.14 -19.71
C SER A 23 0.10 12.64 -19.95
N GLY A 24 0.16 12.15 -21.19
CA GLY A 24 -0.12 10.75 -21.52
C GLY A 24 1.05 9.77 -21.32
N CYS A 25 2.28 10.26 -21.15
CA CYS A 25 3.49 9.41 -21.09
C CYS A 25 3.92 9.08 -19.65
N HIS A 26 2.99 8.70 -18.77
CA HIS A 26 3.37 8.08 -17.51
C HIS A 26 3.61 6.59 -17.74
N THR A 27 4.87 6.24 -18.03
CA THR A 27 5.31 4.84 -18.01
C THR A 27 5.24 4.37 -16.57
N ASN A 28 4.32 3.46 -16.26
CA ASN A 28 4.32 2.80 -14.97
C ASN A 28 5.52 1.84 -14.95
N PRO A 29 6.60 2.13 -14.19
CA PRO A 29 7.82 1.33 -14.23
C PRO A 29 7.60 -0.12 -13.75
N MET A 30 6.46 -0.38 -13.10
CA MET A 30 6.05 -1.68 -12.57
C MET A 30 5.42 -2.60 -13.62
N GLY A 31 5.04 -2.08 -14.80
CA GLY A 31 4.26 -2.84 -15.79
C GLY A 31 2.85 -3.23 -15.29
N PRO A 32 2.07 -3.99 -16.08
CA PRO A 32 0.78 -4.51 -15.63
C PRO A 32 0.98 -5.48 -14.46
N VAL A 33 0.26 -5.25 -13.36
CA VAL A 33 0.28 -6.16 -12.22
C VAL A 33 -0.39 -7.49 -12.63
N PRO A 34 0.25 -8.65 -12.41
CA PRO A 34 -0.33 -9.95 -12.77
C PRO A 34 -1.68 -10.19 -12.06
N PRO A 35 -2.68 -10.78 -12.74
CA PRO A 35 -3.94 -11.15 -12.10
C PRO A 35 -3.69 -12.06 -10.89
N GLY A 36 -4.30 -11.72 -9.74
CA GLY A 36 -4.16 -12.49 -8.50
C GLY A 36 -2.93 -12.13 -7.65
N SER A 37 -2.11 -11.16 -8.06
CA SER A 37 -1.02 -10.59 -7.23
C SER A 37 -1.49 -10.20 -5.83
N ASP A 38 -2.67 -9.59 -5.74
CA ASP A 38 -3.22 -9.07 -4.49
C ASP A 38 -3.54 -10.21 -3.53
N ARG A 39 -4.05 -11.32 -4.07
CA ARG A 39 -4.32 -12.52 -3.28
C ARG A 39 -3.04 -13.13 -2.75
N ALA A 40 -2.04 -13.34 -3.62
CA ALA A 40 -0.75 -13.89 -3.19
C ALA A 40 -0.05 -12.99 -2.16
N PHE A 41 -0.18 -11.68 -2.31
CA PHE A 41 0.31 -10.69 -1.35
C PHE A 41 -0.43 -10.79 -0.02
N LEU A 42 -1.77 -10.83 -0.05
CA LEU A 42 -2.59 -10.95 1.16
C LEU A 42 -2.34 -12.27 1.88
N ASP A 43 -2.21 -13.40 1.16
CA ASP A 43 -1.87 -14.69 1.74
C ASP A 43 -0.52 -14.61 2.49
N THR A 44 0.50 -14.03 1.85
CA THR A 44 1.82 -13.85 2.46
C THR A 44 1.78 -12.90 3.67
N LEU A 45 1.01 -11.81 3.58
CA LEU A 45 0.85 -10.88 4.69
C LEU A 45 0.19 -11.57 5.88
N GLN A 46 -0.93 -12.26 5.66
CA GLN A 46 -1.68 -12.95 6.70
C GLN A 46 -0.80 -14.00 7.40
N GLU A 47 -0.09 -14.83 6.64
CA GLU A 47 0.81 -15.84 7.21
C GLU A 47 1.91 -15.21 8.08
N ARG A 48 2.54 -14.13 7.61
CA ARG A 48 3.61 -13.45 8.35
C ARG A 48 3.09 -12.73 9.59
N THR A 49 1.92 -12.10 9.50
CA THR A 49 1.27 -11.47 10.65
C THR A 49 0.83 -12.49 11.68
N PHE A 50 0.27 -13.64 11.27
CA PHE A 50 -0.10 -14.70 12.19
C PHE A 50 1.12 -15.30 12.90
N ARG A 51 2.19 -15.59 12.15
CA ARG A 51 3.46 -16.11 12.71
C ARG A 51 4.04 -15.20 13.81
N TRP A 52 3.80 -13.90 13.74
CA TRP A 52 4.20 -13.00 14.82
C TRP A 52 3.58 -13.41 16.18
N PHE A 53 2.31 -13.83 16.23
CA PHE A 53 1.69 -14.30 17.46
C PHE A 53 2.28 -15.63 17.93
N VAL A 54 2.66 -16.51 17.01
CA VAL A 54 3.36 -17.78 17.31
C VAL A 54 4.72 -17.49 17.95
N ASP A 55 5.47 -16.55 17.39
CA ASP A 55 6.84 -16.26 17.82
C ASP A 55 6.89 -15.46 19.13
N TYR A 56 5.89 -14.60 19.39
CA TYR A 56 5.93 -13.62 20.48
C TYR A 56 4.88 -13.83 21.59
N THR A 57 4.12 -14.91 21.55
CA THR A 57 3.29 -15.36 22.68
C THR A 57 4.03 -16.40 23.50
N ASN A 58 4.11 -16.22 24.82
CA ASN A 58 4.67 -17.25 25.69
C ASN A 58 3.68 -18.44 25.76
N PRO A 59 4.07 -19.66 25.33
CA PRO A 59 3.18 -20.81 25.31
C PRO A 59 2.81 -21.33 26.72
N GLU A 60 3.60 -21.02 27.76
CA GLU A 60 3.34 -21.50 29.12
C GLU A 60 2.18 -20.75 29.80
N ASN A 61 1.97 -19.48 29.45
CA ASN A 61 0.98 -18.62 30.11
C ASN A 61 0.09 -17.81 29.16
N GLY A 62 0.29 -17.91 27.85
CA GLY A 62 -0.51 -17.24 26.82
C GLY A 62 -0.31 -15.72 26.74
N LEU A 63 0.68 -15.16 27.44
CA LEU A 63 0.92 -13.71 27.41
C LEU A 63 1.66 -13.32 26.13
N THR A 64 1.01 -12.49 25.32
CA THR A 64 1.54 -11.92 24.07
C THR A 64 2.19 -10.56 24.33
N ARG A 65 3.40 -10.36 23.79
CA ARG A 65 4.13 -9.08 23.89
C ARG A 65 3.36 -7.93 23.25
N ASP A 66 3.52 -6.72 23.78
CA ASP A 66 2.90 -5.51 23.20
C ASP A 66 3.66 -5.02 21.95
N ARG A 67 4.98 -5.20 21.92
CA ARG A 67 5.85 -4.84 20.79
C ARG A 67 7.00 -5.81 20.60
N ALA A 68 7.53 -5.86 19.39
CA ALA A 68 8.70 -6.63 18.98
C ALA A 68 9.49 -5.83 17.92
N PRO A 69 10.78 -6.11 17.67
CA PRO A 69 11.61 -7.18 18.25
C PRO A 69 12.25 -6.83 19.60
N THR A 70 12.20 -5.56 20.02
CA THR A 70 12.76 -5.16 21.32
C THR A 70 11.96 -5.75 22.47
N PRO A 71 12.60 -6.08 23.61
CA PRO A 71 11.88 -6.54 24.78
C PRO A 71 10.77 -5.57 25.21
N SER A 72 9.64 -6.14 25.62
CA SER A 72 8.45 -5.41 26.04
C SER A 72 7.59 -6.21 27.01
N PHE A 73 6.71 -5.50 27.72
CA PHE A 73 5.68 -6.10 28.55
C PHE A 73 4.58 -6.74 27.67
N ALA A 74 3.75 -7.59 28.27
CA ALA A 74 2.54 -8.09 27.64
C ALA A 74 1.37 -7.14 27.92
N SER A 75 0.57 -6.81 26.90
CA SER A 75 -0.63 -5.98 27.05
C SER A 75 -1.90 -6.80 26.84
N VAL A 76 -2.99 -6.40 27.52
CA VAL A 76 -4.30 -7.04 27.35
C VAL A 76 -4.81 -6.89 25.91
N ALA A 77 -4.48 -5.78 25.23
CA ALA A 77 -4.83 -5.58 23.83
C ALA A 77 -4.13 -6.59 22.91
N ALA A 78 -2.82 -6.78 23.08
CA ALA A 78 -2.06 -7.74 22.30
C ALA A 78 -2.55 -9.19 22.54
N VAL A 79 -2.80 -9.54 23.79
CA VAL A 79 -3.39 -10.84 24.16
C VAL A 79 -4.78 -11.01 23.52
N GLY A 80 -5.62 -9.98 23.55
CA GLY A 80 -6.94 -10.00 22.91
C GLY A 80 -6.85 -10.29 21.41
N PHE A 81 -5.93 -9.63 20.69
CA PHE A 81 -5.70 -9.91 19.27
C PHE A 81 -5.18 -11.33 19.02
N ALA A 82 -4.28 -11.83 19.88
CA ALA A 82 -3.80 -13.21 19.77
C ALA A 82 -4.94 -14.23 19.95
N LEU A 83 -5.82 -14.03 20.93
CA LEU A 83 -6.99 -14.90 21.17
C LEU A 83 -7.94 -14.94 19.97
N THR A 84 -8.09 -13.82 19.25
CA THR A 84 -8.89 -13.79 18.01
C THR A 84 -8.15 -14.38 16.81
N ALA A 85 -6.81 -14.36 16.82
CA ALA A 85 -6.01 -14.91 15.75
C ALA A 85 -5.94 -16.44 15.80
N TRP A 86 -5.87 -17.03 17.00
CA TRP A 86 -5.77 -18.49 17.18
C TRP A 86 -6.83 -19.35 16.47
N PRO A 87 -8.12 -18.97 16.37
CA PRO A 87 -9.07 -19.76 15.59
C PRO A 87 -8.94 -19.58 14.06
N ILE A 88 -8.12 -18.63 13.58
CA ILE A 88 -7.92 -18.37 12.15
C ILE A 88 -6.84 -19.30 11.56
N GLY A 89 -5.82 -19.65 12.35
CA GLY A 89 -4.62 -20.37 11.91
C GLY A 89 -4.15 -21.42 12.91
#